data_AF-A0A7S3JUA2-F1
#
_entry.id   AF-A0A7S3JUA2-F1
#
_cell.length_a   1.000
_cell.length_b   1.000
_cell.length_c   1.000
_cell.angle_alpha   90.00
_cell.angle_beta   90.00
_cell.angle_gamma   90.00
#
_symmetry.space_group_name_H-M   'P 1'
#
loop_
_entity.id
_entity.type
_entity.pdbx_description
1 polymer ?
#
loop_
_entity_poly.entity_id
_entity_poly.type
_entity_poly.pdbx_seq_one_letter_code
_entity_poly.pdbx_strand_id
1 'polypeptide(L)'
;MVWRTAIKPQSLRQHQERMLWCSKALTFRNDKCPRDKEILRLRKRRELSAWTKQQQDRSKRNILLSSSSDSKKLFSSSTTEMLPKNQQVGSAGLDWGRLGFDFQPTAGFVKYTWSNGRWDEGVFETEPYVKIHVMSSSIHYGQGIFEGGKAHHCADGKVRLWNVQGNARRMQLGCERMMMPIVPEDMFIRGCQWAVAANFAYVPPYESRGAMYLRPYIFGHGPQLGLSPAPSFHFCVLAIPVSSYYAGGLQPIDALVVHDYDRAAPRGVGHVKAAGNYGSDIRVSVEARGEGYPTVLYLDAATKSYIEEFSVANFVGIKYATKDRKAVYVTPDTNTILRSITNDLLMELATTPEFDMIVERRPIHIDELAEFDEVAGCGTAVVMTGIKSLTYKNQKFKYDSIDTISKLYEKYRAIQFGDAPDTFNWGKVCPDLSSL
;
A
#
# COMPACT_ATOMS: atom_id res chain seq x y z
N MET A 1 26.43 -52.43 -43.36
CA MET A 1 27.27 -52.92 -42.24
C MET A 1 26.91 -52.07 -41.01
N VAL A 2 25.73 -52.20 -40.41
CA VAL A 2 25.32 -53.11 -39.31
C VAL A 2 26.42 -53.44 -38.31
N TRP A 3 26.32 -52.87 -37.11
CA TRP A 3 26.67 -53.39 -35.78
C TRP A 3 25.76 -52.64 -34.79
N ARG A 4 24.58 -53.13 -34.39
CA ARG A 4 24.26 -54.13 -33.34
C ARG A 4 25.07 -53.97 -32.04
N THR A 5 24.45 -53.32 -31.05
CA THR A 5 24.62 -53.67 -29.64
C THR A 5 23.24 -54.05 -29.08
N ALA A 6 23.14 -55.32 -28.70
CA ALA A 6 21.95 -55.93 -28.15
C ALA A 6 21.83 -55.62 -26.65
N ILE A 7 20.69 -55.09 -26.23
CA ILE A 7 20.29 -55.08 -24.82
C ILE A 7 19.35 -56.27 -24.60
N LYS A 8 19.75 -57.18 -23.69
CA LYS A 8 19.00 -58.37 -23.30
C LYS A 8 17.64 -58.01 -22.68
N PRO A 9 16.53 -58.67 -23.05
CA PRO A 9 15.22 -58.44 -22.45
C PRO A 9 15.08 -59.26 -21.16
N GLN A 10 15.65 -58.76 -20.05
CA GLN A 10 15.35 -59.28 -18.71
C GLN A 10 15.10 -58.19 -17.65
N SER A 11 15.25 -56.90 -17.99
CA SER A 11 15.05 -55.79 -17.04
C SER A 11 13.66 -55.14 -17.10
N LEU A 12 12.82 -55.44 -18.11
CA LEU A 12 11.52 -54.79 -18.28
C LEU A 12 10.40 -55.36 -17.40
N ARG A 13 10.47 -56.64 -16.98
CA ARG A 13 9.51 -57.21 -16.01
C ARG A 13 9.79 -56.76 -14.57
N GLN A 14 11.06 -56.64 -14.17
CA GLN A 14 11.43 -56.13 -12.84
C GLN A 14 11.14 -54.62 -12.68
N HIS A 15 11.13 -53.85 -13.76
CA HIS A 15 10.76 -52.42 -13.70
C HIS A 15 9.24 -52.21 -13.61
N GLN A 16 8.43 -53.05 -14.28
CA GLN A 16 6.97 -52.98 -14.17
C GLN A 16 6.46 -53.48 -12.82
N GLU A 17 7.08 -54.49 -12.21
CA GLU A 17 6.72 -54.94 -10.85
C GLU A 17 7.11 -53.92 -9.77
N ARG A 18 8.23 -53.20 -9.92
CA ARG A 18 8.61 -52.11 -9.00
C ARG A 18 7.71 -50.88 -9.11
N MET A 19 7.23 -50.54 -10.31
CA MET A 19 6.25 -49.48 -10.51
C MET A 19 4.87 -49.83 -9.93
N LEU A 20 4.46 -51.11 -9.99
CA LEU A 20 3.22 -51.56 -9.34
C LEU A 20 3.33 -51.58 -7.80
N TRP A 21 4.52 -51.86 -7.25
CA TRP A 21 4.78 -51.78 -5.80
C TRP A 21 4.84 -50.34 -5.32
N CYS A 22 5.46 -49.42 -6.08
CA CYS A 22 5.44 -47.98 -5.76
C CYS A 22 4.02 -47.38 -5.87
N SER A 23 3.22 -47.81 -6.85
CA SER A 23 1.82 -47.36 -6.98
C SER A 23 0.90 -47.92 -5.90
N LYS A 24 1.19 -49.09 -5.32
CA LYS A 24 0.48 -49.63 -4.14
C LYS A 24 0.99 -49.08 -2.80
N ALA A 25 2.24 -48.62 -2.73
CA ALA A 25 2.79 -47.95 -1.55
C ALA A 25 2.35 -46.48 -1.43
N LEU A 26 2.03 -45.82 -2.56
CA LEU A 26 1.51 -44.46 -2.60
C LEU A 26 0.01 -44.34 -2.27
N THR A 27 -0.75 -45.43 -2.35
CA THR A 27 -2.15 -45.50 -1.92
C THR A 27 -2.35 -45.85 -0.44
N PHE A 28 -1.27 -46.02 0.35
CA PHE A 28 -1.34 -46.39 1.77
C PHE A 28 -0.80 -45.36 2.77
N ARG A 29 -0.67 -44.08 2.39
CA ARG A 29 -0.21 -43.01 3.32
C ARG A 29 -0.94 -41.66 3.21
N ASN A 30 -2.25 -41.67 2.91
CA ASN A 30 -3.05 -40.43 2.99
C ASN A 30 -4.15 -40.39 4.05
N ASP A 31 -4.29 -41.45 4.85
CA ASP A 31 -5.14 -41.45 6.04
C ASP A 31 -4.36 -41.03 7.28
N LYS A 32 -3.85 -39.79 7.27
CA LYS A 32 -3.57 -39.13 8.54
C LYS A 32 -4.91 -38.70 9.15
N CYS A 33 -5.24 -39.27 10.30
CA CYS A 33 -6.39 -38.91 11.13
C CYS A 33 -6.52 -37.37 11.19
N PRO A 34 -7.74 -36.79 11.21
CA PRO A 34 -7.93 -35.34 11.34
C PRO A 34 -7.06 -34.70 12.44
N ARG A 35 -6.82 -35.44 13.53
CA ARG A 35 -5.93 -35.06 14.63
C ARG A 35 -4.46 -34.88 14.23
N ASP A 36 -3.92 -35.70 13.33
CA ASP A 36 -2.54 -35.58 12.84
C ASP A 36 -2.36 -34.42 11.85
N LYS A 37 -3.40 -34.12 11.07
CA LYS A 37 -3.44 -32.92 10.22
C LYS A 37 -3.51 -31.66 11.08
N GLU A 38 -4.26 -31.71 12.18
CA GLU A 38 -4.34 -30.64 13.19
C GLU A 38 -2.98 -30.43 13.89
N ILE A 39 -2.31 -31.50 14.32
CA ILE A 39 -0.98 -31.45 14.95
C ILE A 39 0.07 -30.87 13.99
N LEU A 40 0.04 -31.25 12.71
CA LEU A 40 0.96 -30.71 11.71
C LEU A 40 0.70 -29.22 11.44
N ARG A 41 -0.57 -28.80 11.40
CA ARG A 41 -0.95 -27.38 11.30
C ARG A 41 -0.49 -26.59 12.53
N LEU A 42 -0.64 -27.14 13.73
CA LEU A 42 -0.19 -26.53 14.98
C LEU A 42 1.35 -26.43 15.04
N ARG A 43 2.08 -27.43 14.57
CA ARG A 43 3.55 -27.38 14.45
C ARG A 43 4.01 -26.30 13.48
N LYS A 44 3.43 -26.24 12.27
CA LYS A 44 3.73 -25.17 11.30
C LYS A 44 3.38 -23.78 11.83
N ARG A 45 2.26 -23.62 12.56
CA ARG A 45 1.91 -22.37 13.23
C ARG A 45 2.93 -21.98 14.31
N ARG A 46 3.44 -22.95 15.08
CA ARG A 46 4.49 -22.73 16.09
C ARG A 46 5.82 -22.34 15.45
N GLU A 47 6.20 -22.96 14.34
CA GLU A 47 7.42 -22.61 13.60
C GLU A 47 7.34 -21.21 12.99
N LEU A 48 6.19 -20.87 12.37
CA LEU A 48 5.93 -19.52 11.85
C LEU A 48 5.94 -18.48 12.98
N SER A 49 5.27 -18.78 14.10
CA SER A 49 5.26 -17.92 15.29
C SER A 49 6.65 -17.77 15.92
N ALA A 50 7.45 -18.83 15.95
CA ALA A 50 8.83 -18.79 16.43
C ALA A 50 9.72 -17.94 15.51
N TRP A 51 9.56 -18.06 14.20
CA TRP A 51 10.25 -17.20 13.23
C TRP A 51 9.85 -15.74 13.39
N THR A 52 8.55 -15.41 13.45
CA THR A 52 8.06 -14.04 13.65
C THR A 52 8.53 -13.47 14.98
N LYS A 53 8.45 -14.24 16.07
CA LYS A 53 8.92 -13.84 17.40
C LYS A 53 10.43 -13.63 17.43
N GLN A 54 11.20 -14.48 16.74
CA GLN A 54 12.65 -14.31 16.61
C GLN A 54 13.01 -13.03 15.84
N GLN A 55 12.27 -12.68 14.78
CA GLN A 55 12.45 -11.42 14.07
C GLN A 55 12.07 -10.21 14.95
N GLN A 56 10.93 -10.28 15.66
CA GLN A 56 10.48 -9.24 16.59
C GLN A 56 11.47 -9.04 17.75
N ASP A 57 11.95 -10.11 18.37
CA ASP A 57 12.90 -10.03 19.49
C ASP A 57 14.28 -9.51 19.04
N ARG A 58 14.73 -9.86 17.82
CA ARG A 58 15.95 -9.28 17.22
C ARG A 58 15.79 -7.79 16.93
N SER A 59 14.64 -7.38 16.40
CA SER A 59 14.34 -5.97 16.15
C SER A 59 14.30 -5.15 17.46
N LYS A 60 13.65 -5.66 18.51
CA LYS A 60 13.57 -5.01 19.83
C LYS A 60 14.94 -4.88 20.52
N ARG A 61 15.79 -5.91 20.43
CA ARG A 61 17.16 -5.84 20.97
C ARG A 61 18.02 -4.82 20.21
N ASN A 62 17.85 -4.69 18.90
CA ASN A 62 18.61 -3.71 18.12
C ASN A 62 18.15 -2.27 18.41
N ILE A 63 16.85 -2.04 18.68
CA ILE A 63 16.35 -0.74 19.17
C ILE A 63 17.06 -0.35 20.49
N LEU A 64 17.16 -1.29 21.44
CA LEU A 64 17.82 -1.07 22.74
C LEU A 64 19.35 -0.86 22.62
N LEU A 65 20.00 -1.46 21.62
CA LEU A 65 21.43 -1.26 21.36
C LEU A 65 21.73 0.05 20.62
N SER A 66 20.79 0.57 19.82
CA SER A 66 20.92 1.88 19.15
C SER A 66 20.75 3.07 20.10
N SER A 67 20.18 2.87 21.30
CA SER A 67 19.99 3.92 22.30
C SER A 67 21.22 4.20 23.19
N SER A 68 22.38 3.58 22.96
CA SER A 68 23.56 3.73 23.83
C SER A 68 24.87 4.15 23.15
N SER A 69 24.85 4.85 22.02
CA SER A 69 26.07 5.47 21.45
C SER A 69 25.74 6.69 20.60
N ASP A 70 26.55 7.74 20.74
CA ASP A 70 26.47 9.06 20.09
C ASP A 70 25.92 9.04 18.64
N SER A 71 24.70 9.55 18.49
CA SER A 71 23.90 9.58 17.25
C SER A 71 24.26 10.72 16.28
N LYS A 72 25.52 11.19 16.25
CA LYS A 72 25.85 12.48 15.58
C LYS A 72 26.43 12.43 14.16
N LYS A 73 26.62 11.27 13.53
CA LYS A 73 26.93 11.19 12.07
C LYS A 73 26.33 9.91 11.48
N LEU A 74 25.21 10.02 10.76
CA LEU A 74 24.32 8.90 10.42
C LEU A 74 24.12 8.63 8.92
N PHE A 75 24.92 9.25 8.03
CA PHE A 75 24.93 8.89 6.61
C PHE A 75 26.27 8.35 6.16
N SER A 76 26.28 7.52 5.11
CA SER A 76 27.50 7.37 4.33
C SER A 76 27.86 8.75 3.79
N SER A 77 28.94 9.34 4.29
CA SER A 77 29.28 10.74 4.02
C SER A 77 29.43 11.03 2.53
N SER A 78 29.77 10.03 1.72
CA SER A 78 30.10 10.20 0.30
C SER A 78 28.92 10.58 -0.60
N THR A 79 27.68 10.17 -0.30
CA THR A 79 26.51 10.45 -1.19
C THR A 79 25.77 11.73 -0.79
N THR A 80 25.61 12.00 0.51
CA THR A 80 24.93 13.23 0.98
C THR A 80 25.79 14.48 0.76
N GLU A 81 27.12 14.37 0.73
CA GLU A 81 28.02 15.50 0.46
C GLU A 81 27.89 16.09 -0.95
N MET A 82 27.37 15.33 -1.92
CA MET A 82 27.23 15.79 -3.32
C MET A 82 25.94 16.57 -3.59
N LEU A 83 24.96 16.56 -2.67
CA LEU A 83 23.70 17.27 -2.87
C LEU A 83 23.79 18.73 -2.37
N PRO A 84 23.16 19.69 -3.08
CA PRO A 84 23.10 21.08 -2.60
C PRO A 84 22.35 21.14 -1.26
N LYS A 85 23.02 21.67 -0.22
CA LYS A 85 22.51 21.67 1.16
C LYS A 85 21.40 22.70 1.44
N ASN A 86 21.23 23.69 0.55
CA ASN A 86 20.31 24.83 0.73
C ASN A 86 19.34 24.98 -0.46
N GLN A 87 18.73 23.87 -0.89
CA GLN A 87 17.67 23.94 -1.90
C GLN A 87 16.45 24.67 -1.34
N GLN A 88 15.72 25.40 -2.18
CA GLN A 88 14.50 26.10 -1.81
C GLN A 88 13.29 25.40 -2.42
N VAL A 89 12.14 25.42 -1.75
CA VAL A 89 10.90 24.85 -2.29
C VAL A 89 10.63 25.44 -3.67
N GLY A 90 10.32 24.59 -4.65
CA GLY A 90 9.96 24.98 -6.00
C GLY A 90 11.11 25.51 -6.88
N SER A 91 12.36 25.50 -6.40
CA SER A 91 13.49 26.02 -7.18
C SER A 91 13.85 25.17 -8.40
N ALA A 92 13.24 23.99 -8.57
CA ALA A 92 13.35 23.19 -9.79
C ALA A 92 12.60 23.82 -11.00
N GLY A 93 11.76 24.83 -10.77
CA GLY A 93 11.13 25.62 -11.85
C GLY A 93 10.17 24.83 -12.75
N LEU A 94 9.48 23.82 -12.21
CA LEU A 94 8.52 23.01 -12.97
C LEU A 94 7.19 23.74 -13.22
N ASP A 95 6.43 23.28 -14.21
CA ASP A 95 5.02 23.69 -14.39
C ASP A 95 4.13 22.95 -13.37
N TRP A 96 4.09 23.47 -12.14
CA TRP A 96 3.41 22.85 -11.00
C TRP A 96 1.92 22.56 -11.22
N GLY A 97 1.26 23.32 -12.09
CA GLY A 97 -0.17 23.17 -12.40
C GLY A 97 -0.49 22.02 -13.36
N ARG A 98 0.52 21.49 -14.08
CA ARG A 98 0.35 20.44 -15.09
C ARG A 98 0.98 19.10 -14.73
N LEU A 99 1.51 18.96 -13.51
CA LEU A 99 2.16 17.73 -13.08
C LEU A 99 1.16 16.58 -12.92
N GLY A 100 1.37 15.49 -13.64
CA GLY A 100 0.65 14.24 -13.45
C GLY A 100 1.28 13.34 -12.39
N PHE A 101 0.90 12.06 -12.41
CA PHE A 101 1.63 10.99 -11.71
C PHE A 101 2.70 10.34 -12.60
N ASP A 102 2.97 10.93 -13.75
CA ASP A 102 4.02 10.48 -14.66
C ASP A 102 5.41 10.63 -14.04
N PHE A 103 6.39 9.97 -14.64
CA PHE A 103 7.76 10.07 -14.17
C PHE A 103 8.26 11.51 -14.33
N GLN A 104 8.57 12.13 -13.18
CA GLN A 104 9.29 13.39 -13.11
C GLN A 104 10.69 13.10 -12.54
N PRO A 105 11.77 13.33 -13.30
CA PRO A 105 13.11 13.26 -12.76
C PRO A 105 13.25 14.19 -11.55
N THR A 106 13.67 13.63 -10.43
CA THR A 106 14.08 14.35 -9.22
C THR A 106 15.57 14.08 -8.96
N ALA A 107 16.13 14.57 -7.87
CA ALA A 107 17.55 14.38 -7.56
C ALA A 107 17.92 12.91 -7.29
N GLY A 108 16.95 12.06 -6.93
CA GLY A 108 17.19 10.66 -6.62
C GLY A 108 16.23 10.09 -5.58
N PHE A 109 16.61 8.96 -4.99
CA PHE A 109 15.80 8.24 -4.01
C PHE A 109 16.64 7.57 -2.93
N VAL A 110 15.99 7.25 -1.80
CA VAL A 110 16.65 6.57 -0.68
C VAL A 110 16.50 5.06 -0.84
N LYS A 111 17.57 4.31 -0.60
CA LYS A 111 17.58 2.84 -0.62
C LYS A 111 18.28 2.28 0.61
N TYR A 112 17.60 1.38 1.32
CA TYR A 112 18.15 0.53 2.36
C TYR A 112 18.19 -0.93 1.88
N THR A 113 19.20 -1.67 2.31
CA THR A 113 19.35 -3.09 1.99
C THR A 113 19.30 -3.93 3.25
N TRP A 114 18.40 -4.91 3.28
CA TRP A 114 18.40 -5.96 4.26
C TRP A 114 19.16 -7.17 3.74
N SER A 115 20.16 -7.62 4.49
CA SER A 115 20.90 -8.85 4.23
C SER A 115 21.46 -9.42 5.53
N ASN A 116 21.64 -10.75 5.59
CA ASN A 116 22.22 -11.41 6.76
C ASN A 116 21.52 -11.06 8.10
N GLY A 117 20.19 -10.84 8.06
CA GLY A 117 19.41 -10.56 9.26
C GLY A 117 19.39 -9.11 9.73
N ARG A 118 19.97 -8.16 8.99
CA ARG A 118 20.03 -6.73 9.39
C ARG A 118 19.83 -5.79 8.20
N TRP A 119 19.34 -4.59 8.49
CA TRP A 119 19.35 -3.45 7.58
C TRP A 119 20.73 -2.76 7.58
N ASP A 120 21.09 -2.12 6.48
CA ASP A 120 22.21 -1.18 6.40
C ASP A 120 21.76 0.24 6.83
N GLU A 121 22.67 1.21 6.71
CA GLU A 121 22.41 2.62 7.04
C GLU A 121 21.66 3.39 5.93
N GLY A 122 21.42 2.75 4.79
CA GLY A 122 20.84 3.36 3.61
C GLY A 122 21.81 4.22 2.80
N VAL A 123 21.44 4.45 1.54
CA VAL A 123 22.16 5.28 0.59
C VAL A 123 21.18 6.14 -0.20
N PHE A 124 21.63 7.30 -0.67
CA PHE A 124 20.90 8.10 -1.65
C PHE A 124 21.42 7.78 -3.05
N GLU A 125 20.53 7.29 -3.91
CA GLU A 125 20.83 6.92 -5.29
C GLU A 125 20.34 8.03 -6.23
N THR A 126 21.24 8.60 -7.03
CA THR A 126 20.90 9.67 -7.99
C THR A 126 20.34 9.13 -9.29
N GLU A 127 20.72 7.91 -9.66
CA GLU A 127 20.25 7.23 -10.86
C GLU A 127 18.92 6.51 -10.58
N PRO A 128 17.91 6.59 -11.47
CA PRO A 128 16.57 6.06 -11.23
C PRO A 128 16.46 4.53 -11.42
N TYR A 129 17.54 3.79 -11.14
CA TYR A 129 17.66 2.37 -11.42
C TYR A 129 18.07 1.57 -10.18
N VAL A 130 17.45 0.41 -9.99
CA VAL A 130 17.90 -0.59 -9.02
C VAL A 130 18.33 -1.85 -9.75
N LYS A 131 19.61 -2.23 -9.60
CA LYS A 131 20.12 -3.49 -10.14
C LYS A 131 19.63 -4.65 -9.28
N ILE A 132 18.89 -5.57 -9.90
CA ILE A 132 18.38 -6.77 -9.23
C ILE A 132 18.82 -8.05 -9.94
N HIS A 133 18.92 -9.15 -9.21
CA HIS A 133 19.26 -10.44 -9.78
C HIS A 133 18.07 -10.96 -10.60
N VAL A 134 18.30 -11.55 -11.76
CA VAL A 134 17.23 -12.02 -12.67
C VAL A 134 16.33 -13.10 -12.05
N MET A 135 16.78 -13.76 -10.99
CA MET A 135 16.01 -14.74 -10.19
C MET A 135 15.35 -14.12 -8.95
N SER A 136 15.18 -12.80 -8.86
CA SER A 136 14.59 -12.16 -7.67
C SER A 136 13.12 -12.52 -7.49
N SER A 137 12.71 -12.87 -6.27
CA SER A 137 11.33 -13.28 -5.95
C SER A 137 10.28 -12.20 -6.24
N SER A 138 10.67 -10.92 -6.24
CA SER A 138 9.81 -9.80 -6.62
C SER A 138 9.31 -9.91 -8.06
N ILE A 139 10.18 -10.29 -9.00
CA ILE A 139 9.83 -10.44 -10.42
C ILE A 139 8.97 -11.70 -10.65
N HIS A 140 9.34 -12.81 -10.01
CA HIS A 140 8.74 -14.13 -10.32
C HIS A 140 7.49 -14.44 -9.49
N TYR A 141 7.42 -13.95 -8.25
CA TYR A 141 6.37 -14.32 -7.29
C TYR A 141 5.71 -13.12 -6.61
N GLY A 142 5.98 -11.89 -7.07
CA GLY A 142 5.31 -10.69 -6.57
C GLY A 142 5.55 -10.40 -5.09
N GLN A 143 6.67 -10.88 -4.51
CA GLN A 143 7.03 -10.58 -3.12
C GLN A 143 7.47 -9.11 -2.99
N GLY A 144 6.49 -8.20 -2.94
CA GLY A 144 6.68 -6.77 -2.71
C GLY A 144 5.47 -6.10 -2.06
N ILE A 145 5.73 -5.03 -1.31
CA ILE A 145 4.74 -4.16 -0.66
C ILE A 145 5.14 -2.72 -0.93
N PHE A 146 4.15 -1.84 -1.08
CA PHE A 146 4.40 -0.41 -1.19
C PHE A 146 3.48 0.39 -0.28
N GLU A 147 3.82 1.65 -0.09
CA GLU A 147 3.05 2.64 0.62
C GLU A 147 2.88 3.90 -0.23
N GLY A 148 1.97 4.77 0.21
CA GLY A 148 1.73 6.06 -0.44
C GLY A 148 1.55 7.14 0.61
N GLY A 149 2.49 8.08 0.64
CA GLY A 149 2.47 9.25 1.51
C GLY A 149 2.53 10.55 0.71
N LYS A 150 2.36 11.68 1.38
CA LYS A 150 2.57 13.01 0.80
C LYS A 150 3.33 13.89 1.78
N ALA A 151 4.12 14.80 1.22
CA ALA A 151 4.61 15.97 1.93
C ALA A 151 4.07 17.25 1.28
N HIS A 152 3.72 18.22 2.10
CA HIS A 152 3.09 19.47 1.68
C HIS A 152 3.92 20.66 2.14
N HIS A 153 4.13 21.64 1.26
CA HIS A 153 4.56 22.96 1.67
C HIS A 153 3.36 23.69 2.26
N CYS A 154 3.45 24.08 3.53
CA CYS A 154 2.35 24.63 4.30
C CYS A 154 2.38 26.16 4.32
N ALA A 155 1.26 26.77 4.74
CA ALA A 155 1.09 28.22 4.82
C ALA A 155 2.12 28.93 5.73
N ASP A 156 2.70 28.22 6.70
CA ASP A 156 3.75 28.73 7.59
C ASP A 156 5.17 28.55 7.03
N GLY A 157 5.31 28.19 5.75
CA GLY A 157 6.58 28.01 5.05
C GLY A 157 7.28 26.68 5.34
N LYS A 158 6.73 25.82 6.21
CA LYS A 158 7.34 24.53 6.54
C LYS A 158 6.83 23.44 5.61
N VAL A 159 7.68 22.44 5.35
CA VAL A 159 7.26 21.21 4.67
C VAL A 159 6.88 20.16 5.71
N ARG A 160 5.68 19.56 5.60
CA ARG A 160 5.21 18.51 6.52
C ARG A 160 4.91 17.22 5.79
N LEU A 161 5.41 16.10 6.32
CA LEU A 161 5.00 14.75 5.95
C LEU A 161 3.66 14.44 6.60
N TRP A 162 2.71 13.97 5.81
CA TRP A 162 1.34 13.75 6.28
C TRP A 162 1.10 12.31 6.74
N ASN A 163 0.90 12.11 8.04
CA ASN A 163 0.59 10.86 8.72
C ASN A 163 1.42 9.63 8.27
N VAL A 164 2.72 9.84 8.04
CA VAL A 164 3.65 8.79 7.57
C VAL A 164 3.85 7.66 8.58
N GLN A 165 3.55 7.90 9.86
CA GLN A 165 3.52 6.90 10.93
C GLN A 165 2.45 5.84 10.66
N GLY A 166 1.27 6.26 10.19
CA GLY A 166 0.22 5.34 9.74
C GLY A 166 0.70 4.45 8.59
N ASN A 167 1.42 5.02 7.62
CA ASN A 167 1.98 4.28 6.50
C ASN A 167 3.02 3.24 6.96
N ALA A 168 3.92 3.64 7.86
CA ALA A 168 4.93 2.74 8.42
C ALA A 168 4.30 1.52 9.09
N ARG A 169 3.32 1.74 9.99
CA ARG A 169 2.61 0.66 10.69
C ARG A 169 1.88 -0.28 9.74
N ARG A 170 1.23 0.26 8.70
CA ARG A 170 0.56 -0.56 7.68
C ARG A 170 1.55 -1.38 6.85
N MET A 171 2.72 -0.82 6.51
CA MET A 171 3.79 -1.59 5.85
C MET A 171 4.27 -2.75 6.73
N GLN A 172 4.41 -2.56 8.03
CA GLN A 172 4.85 -3.63 8.96
C GLN A 172 3.88 -4.82 8.96
N LEU A 173 2.56 -4.56 8.96
CA LEU A 173 1.54 -5.61 8.83
C LEU A 173 1.69 -6.37 7.51
N GLY A 174 1.97 -5.64 6.42
CA GLY A 174 2.30 -6.22 5.14
C GLY A 174 3.54 -7.12 5.21
N CYS A 175 4.64 -6.62 5.80
CA CYS A 175 5.89 -7.35 5.89
C CYS A 175 5.69 -8.67 6.63
N GLU A 176 4.93 -8.66 7.73
CA GLU A 176 4.56 -9.89 8.45
C GLU A 176 3.76 -10.84 7.55
N ARG A 177 2.73 -10.35 6.87
CA ARG A 177 1.87 -11.17 5.99
C ARG A 177 2.63 -11.80 4.83
N MET A 178 3.61 -11.07 4.27
CA MET A 178 4.35 -11.46 3.06
C MET A 178 5.73 -12.07 3.37
N MET A 179 6.00 -12.41 4.64
CA MET A 179 7.26 -13.00 5.10
C MET A 179 8.49 -12.17 4.69
N MET A 180 8.42 -10.86 4.90
CA MET A 180 9.50 -9.90 4.64
C MET A 180 10.10 -9.41 5.97
N PRO A 181 11.34 -8.89 5.99
CA PRO A 181 11.86 -8.20 7.16
C PRO A 181 10.98 -6.99 7.47
N ILE A 182 10.70 -6.81 8.75
CA ILE A 182 10.00 -5.63 9.24
C ILE A 182 10.87 -4.40 8.97
N VAL A 183 10.29 -3.37 8.36
CA VAL A 183 10.88 -2.05 8.27
C VAL A 183 10.57 -1.31 9.57
N PRO A 184 11.57 -0.97 10.40
CA PRO A 184 11.34 -0.20 11.62
C PRO A 184 10.65 1.13 11.32
N GLU A 185 9.72 1.57 12.18
CA GLU A 185 8.91 2.77 11.94
C GLU A 185 9.79 4.03 11.86
N ASP A 186 10.80 4.14 12.71
CA ASP A 186 11.79 5.21 12.70
C ASP A 186 12.59 5.23 11.39
N MET A 187 13.04 4.07 10.90
CA MET A 187 13.75 3.92 9.63
C MET A 187 12.86 4.34 8.45
N PHE A 188 11.59 3.93 8.45
CA PHE A 188 10.62 4.33 7.43
C PHE A 188 10.44 5.85 7.38
N ILE A 189 10.22 6.47 8.54
CA ILE A 189 10.01 7.92 8.65
C ILE A 189 11.27 8.68 8.26
N ARG A 190 12.46 8.24 8.71
CA ARG A 190 13.74 8.81 8.32
C ARG A 190 13.97 8.71 6.81
N GLY A 191 13.68 7.56 6.20
CA GLY A 191 13.77 7.39 4.74
C GLY A 191 12.85 8.37 3.98
N CYS A 192 11.65 8.61 4.49
CA CYS A 192 10.73 9.61 3.93
C CYS A 192 11.25 11.04 4.10
N GLN A 193 11.75 11.40 5.28
CA GLN A 193 12.35 12.72 5.53
C GLN A 193 13.57 12.96 4.65
N TRP A 194 14.45 11.97 4.53
CA TRP A 194 15.63 12.05 3.66
C TRP A 194 15.24 12.18 2.19
N ALA A 195 14.27 11.40 1.70
CA ALA A 195 13.80 11.52 0.33
C ALA A 195 13.21 12.90 0.01
N VAL A 196 12.47 13.53 0.95
CA VAL A 196 11.95 14.90 0.77
C VAL A 196 13.06 15.93 0.84
N ALA A 197 13.92 15.87 1.87
CA ALA A 197 14.98 16.85 2.10
C ALA A 197 16.03 16.85 0.97
N ALA A 198 16.36 15.69 0.41
CA ALA A 198 17.26 15.58 -0.73
C ALA A 198 16.65 16.10 -2.04
N ASN A 199 15.33 16.05 -2.15
CA ASN A 199 14.55 16.51 -3.31
C ASN A 199 13.82 17.84 -3.06
N PHE A 200 14.34 18.67 -2.15
CA PHE A 200 13.60 19.84 -1.65
C PHE A 200 13.27 20.87 -2.76
N ALA A 201 14.15 21.04 -3.75
CA ALA A 201 13.92 21.88 -4.93
C ALA A 201 12.67 21.50 -5.73
N TYR A 202 12.28 20.22 -5.66
CA TYR A 202 11.16 19.64 -6.38
C TYR A 202 9.87 19.66 -5.55
N VAL A 203 9.88 20.12 -4.29
CA VAL A 203 8.65 20.25 -3.50
C VAL A 203 7.77 21.32 -4.17
N PRO A 204 6.49 21.03 -4.48
CA PRO A 204 5.61 22.05 -5.06
C PRO A 204 5.41 23.24 -4.11
N PRO A 205 5.45 24.49 -4.62
CA PRO A 205 5.13 25.69 -3.86
C PRO A 205 3.72 25.65 -3.25
N TYR A 206 3.50 26.40 -2.17
CA TYR A 206 2.23 26.38 -1.42
C TYR A 206 1.06 26.80 -2.32
N GLU A 207 1.28 27.81 -3.15
CA GLU A 207 0.33 28.40 -4.09
C GLU A 207 -0.16 27.39 -5.14
N SER A 208 0.69 26.43 -5.50
CA SER A 208 0.32 25.38 -6.46
C SER A 208 -0.71 24.39 -5.90
N ARG A 209 -0.86 24.33 -4.58
CA ARG A 209 -1.65 23.30 -3.86
C ARG A 209 -1.27 21.87 -4.26
N GLY A 210 -0.07 21.68 -4.79
CA GLY A 210 0.52 20.39 -5.11
C GLY A 210 1.03 19.65 -3.88
N ALA A 211 1.71 18.53 -4.11
CA ALA A 211 2.37 17.77 -3.06
C ALA A 211 3.61 17.06 -3.59
N MET A 212 4.58 16.80 -2.72
CA MET A 212 5.59 15.79 -2.97
C MET A 212 4.99 14.43 -2.60
N TYR A 213 4.65 13.61 -3.59
CA TYR A 213 4.18 12.25 -3.35
C TYR A 213 5.34 11.32 -3.02
N LEU A 214 5.21 10.58 -1.93
CA LEU A 214 6.18 9.61 -1.45
C LEU A 214 5.72 8.20 -1.79
N ARG A 215 6.62 7.41 -2.37
CA ARG A 215 6.44 5.98 -2.63
C ARG A 215 7.49 5.18 -1.87
N PRO A 216 7.26 4.86 -0.58
CA PRO A 216 8.02 3.85 0.13
C PRO A 216 7.64 2.46 -0.38
N TYR A 217 8.59 1.56 -0.60
CA TYR A 217 8.31 0.19 -1.02
C TYR A 217 9.43 -0.76 -0.61
N ILE A 218 9.05 -2.00 -0.32
CA ILE A 218 9.96 -3.09 0.01
C ILE A 218 9.72 -4.26 -0.95
N PHE A 219 10.79 -4.88 -1.43
CA PHE A 219 10.68 -6.03 -2.32
C PHE A 219 11.82 -7.03 -2.15
N GLY A 220 11.53 -8.30 -2.41
CA GLY A 220 12.49 -9.39 -2.33
C GLY A 220 13.49 -9.40 -3.50
N HIS A 221 14.76 -9.60 -3.18
CA HIS A 221 15.89 -9.59 -4.10
C HIS A 221 16.85 -10.77 -3.84
N GLY A 222 17.52 -11.24 -4.89
CA GLY A 222 18.65 -12.17 -4.80
C GLY A 222 18.52 -13.40 -5.72
N PRO A 223 19.53 -14.28 -5.75
CA PRO A 223 19.57 -15.44 -6.63
C PRO A 223 18.72 -16.61 -6.10
N GLN A 224 17.38 -16.49 -6.13
CA GLN A 224 16.48 -17.53 -5.61
C GLN A 224 15.17 -17.67 -6.40
N LEU A 225 15.06 -18.77 -7.16
CA LEU A 225 13.83 -19.15 -7.86
C LEU A 225 12.93 -20.09 -7.04
N GLY A 226 13.43 -20.71 -5.97
CA GLY A 226 12.59 -21.51 -5.09
C GLY A 226 11.53 -20.66 -4.38
N LEU A 227 10.31 -21.20 -4.20
CA LEU A 227 9.23 -20.52 -3.47
C LEU A 227 9.51 -20.52 -1.95
N SER A 228 10.27 -19.52 -1.52
CA SER A 228 10.63 -19.24 -0.13
C SER A 228 10.87 -17.74 0.03
N PRO A 229 10.90 -17.20 1.27
CA PRO A 229 11.27 -15.81 1.50
C PRO A 229 12.60 -15.46 0.82
N ALA A 230 12.70 -14.28 0.21
CA ALA A 230 13.92 -13.83 -0.44
C ALA A 230 15.12 -13.80 0.53
N PRO A 231 16.35 -14.04 0.04
CA PRO A 231 17.56 -13.96 0.86
C PRO A 231 17.95 -12.51 1.22
N SER A 232 17.47 -11.53 0.45
CA SER A 232 17.72 -10.10 0.66
C SER A 232 16.50 -9.27 0.26
N PHE A 233 16.40 -8.05 0.78
CA PHE A 233 15.32 -7.12 0.45
C PHE A 233 15.87 -5.71 0.30
N HIS A 234 15.27 -4.94 -0.60
CA HIS A 234 15.49 -3.49 -0.62
C HIS A 234 14.24 -2.80 -0.11
N PHE A 235 14.44 -1.81 0.77
CA PHE A 235 13.42 -0.82 1.12
C PHE A 235 13.83 0.51 0.51
N CYS A 236 13.00 1.05 -0.37
CA CYS A 236 13.28 2.28 -1.11
C CYS A 236 12.21 3.32 -0.82
N VAL A 237 12.57 4.60 -0.90
CA VAL A 237 11.61 5.72 -0.85
C VAL A 237 11.87 6.67 -2.00
N LEU A 238 10.94 6.66 -2.97
CA LEU A 238 10.91 7.61 -4.09
C LEU A 238 10.07 8.83 -3.70
N ALA A 239 10.42 9.99 -4.25
CA ALA A 239 9.69 11.23 -4.10
C ALA A 239 9.48 11.87 -5.48
N ILE A 240 8.23 12.16 -5.84
CA ILE A 240 7.87 12.83 -7.10
C ILE A 240 6.88 13.96 -6.82
N PRO A 241 7.01 15.13 -7.47
CA PRO A 241 6.02 16.18 -7.34
C PRO A 241 4.76 15.84 -8.14
N VAL A 242 3.60 16.14 -7.56
CA VAL A 242 2.29 15.96 -8.18
C VAL A 242 1.46 17.23 -8.00
N SER A 243 0.63 17.56 -8.99
CA SER A 243 -0.28 18.71 -8.93
C SER A 243 -1.48 18.45 -8.02
N SER A 244 -2.27 19.49 -7.78
CA SER A 244 -3.59 19.33 -7.17
C SER A 244 -4.54 18.64 -8.16
N TYR A 245 -5.06 17.48 -7.78
CA TYR A 245 -5.95 16.69 -8.65
C TYR A 245 -7.25 17.41 -9.05
N TYR A 246 -7.71 18.33 -8.19
CA TYR A 246 -8.97 19.09 -8.38
C TYR A 246 -8.68 20.59 -8.45
N ALA A 247 -7.85 21.02 -9.40
CA ALA A 247 -7.67 22.42 -9.75
C ALA A 247 -8.99 22.98 -10.35
N GLY A 248 -9.98 23.25 -9.51
CA GLY A 248 -11.36 23.60 -9.89
C GLY A 248 -12.46 23.01 -9.00
N GLY A 249 -12.10 22.33 -7.90
CA GLY A 249 -13.05 21.71 -6.98
C GLY A 249 -13.37 20.25 -7.31
N LEU A 250 -13.98 19.55 -6.35
CA LEU A 250 -14.34 18.14 -6.50
C LEU A 250 -15.35 17.96 -7.64
N GLN A 251 -14.98 17.17 -8.65
CA GLN A 251 -15.87 16.82 -9.74
C GLN A 251 -16.31 15.36 -9.57
N PRO A 252 -17.62 15.10 -9.37
CA PRO A 252 -18.08 13.75 -9.12
C PRO A 252 -18.09 12.91 -10.41
N ILE A 253 -17.73 11.64 -10.29
CA ILE A 253 -17.57 10.72 -11.41
C ILE A 253 -18.65 9.65 -11.45
N ASP A 254 -18.88 9.07 -12.62
CA ASP A 254 -19.62 7.82 -12.75
C ASP A 254 -18.70 6.64 -12.36
N ALA A 255 -19.24 5.61 -11.73
CA ALA A 255 -18.49 4.40 -11.40
C ALA A 255 -19.30 3.14 -11.71
N LEU A 256 -18.60 2.04 -11.99
CA LEU A 256 -19.19 0.74 -12.30
C LEU A 256 -19.02 -0.22 -11.12
N VAL A 257 -20.10 -0.86 -10.69
CA VAL A 257 -20.03 -1.98 -9.75
C VAL A 257 -19.69 -3.25 -10.51
N VAL A 258 -18.52 -3.81 -10.23
CA VAL A 258 -18.00 -5.00 -10.91
C VAL A 258 -18.56 -6.25 -10.26
N HIS A 259 -19.01 -7.20 -11.08
CA HIS A 259 -19.56 -8.48 -10.63
C HIS A 259 -18.77 -9.69 -11.11
N ASP A 260 -18.18 -9.62 -12.31
CA ASP A 260 -17.47 -10.73 -12.94
C ASP A 260 -16.02 -10.91 -12.49
N TYR A 261 -15.49 -9.97 -11.69
CA TYR A 261 -14.13 -10.02 -11.16
C TYR A 261 -14.12 -9.86 -9.65
N ASP A 262 -13.05 -10.39 -9.05
CA ASP A 262 -12.77 -10.28 -7.63
C ASP A 262 -11.50 -9.48 -7.40
N ARG A 263 -11.57 -8.52 -6.47
CA ARG A 263 -10.41 -7.73 -6.10
C ARG A 263 -9.50 -8.45 -5.11
N ALA A 264 -10.09 -9.15 -4.14
CA ALA A 264 -9.36 -9.91 -3.15
C ALA A 264 -10.17 -11.11 -2.66
N ALA A 265 -9.53 -12.28 -2.57
CA ALA A 265 -10.15 -13.44 -1.95
C ALA A 265 -10.26 -13.26 -0.42
N PRO A 266 -11.27 -13.86 0.26
CA PRO A 266 -11.53 -13.68 1.70
C PRO A 266 -10.36 -14.00 2.64
N ARG A 267 -9.45 -14.88 2.20
CA ARG A 267 -8.25 -15.29 2.95
C ARG A 267 -6.94 -14.95 2.22
N GLY A 268 -7.04 -14.07 1.23
CA GLY A 268 -5.93 -13.60 0.41
C GLY A 268 -5.09 -12.57 1.14
N VAL A 269 -4.59 -11.60 0.37
CA VAL A 269 -3.71 -10.53 0.85
C VAL A 269 -4.28 -9.13 0.57
N GLY A 270 -5.60 -9.01 0.34
CA GLY A 270 -6.25 -7.72 0.04
C GLY A 270 -6.07 -6.66 1.13
N HIS A 271 -6.07 -7.07 2.41
CA HIS A 271 -5.88 -6.18 3.56
C HIS A 271 -4.46 -5.62 3.73
N VAL A 272 -3.49 -6.08 2.93
CA VAL A 272 -2.13 -5.52 2.90
C VAL A 272 -1.85 -4.90 1.54
N LYS A 273 -0.99 -3.89 1.50
CA LYS A 273 -0.68 -3.15 0.27
C LYS A 273 0.36 -3.88 -0.60
N ALA A 274 0.13 -5.18 -0.81
CA ALA A 274 0.97 -6.06 -1.60
C ALA A 274 0.87 -5.71 -3.10
N ALA A 275 2.00 -5.76 -3.81
CA ALA A 275 2.06 -5.40 -5.23
C ALA A 275 1.13 -6.28 -6.11
N GLY A 276 1.04 -7.58 -5.79
CA GLY A 276 0.23 -8.54 -6.54
C GLY A 276 -1.28 -8.21 -6.58
N ASN A 277 -1.79 -7.48 -5.59
CA ASN A 277 -3.20 -7.06 -5.53
C ASN A 277 -3.61 -6.10 -6.67
N TYR A 278 -2.64 -5.38 -7.23
CA TYR A 278 -2.90 -4.32 -8.21
C TYR A 278 -2.78 -4.82 -9.65
N GLY A 279 -1.95 -5.84 -9.90
CA GLY A 279 -1.80 -6.41 -11.24
C GLY A 279 -3.10 -7.01 -11.79
N SER A 280 -3.90 -7.65 -10.94
CA SER A 280 -5.21 -8.21 -11.32
C SER A 280 -6.27 -7.15 -11.64
N ASP A 281 -6.12 -5.94 -11.09
CA ASP A 281 -7.09 -4.85 -11.26
C ASP A 281 -6.94 -4.10 -12.60
N ILE A 282 -5.77 -4.21 -13.25
CA ILE A 282 -5.45 -3.46 -14.48
C ILE A 282 -6.46 -3.73 -15.58
N ARG A 283 -6.77 -5.01 -15.85
CA ARG A 283 -7.71 -5.40 -16.90
C ARG A 283 -9.10 -4.80 -16.65
N VAL A 284 -9.61 -4.97 -15.43
CA VAL A 284 -10.93 -4.47 -15.02
C VAL A 284 -11.02 -2.95 -15.16
N SER A 285 -9.96 -2.25 -14.73
CA SER A 285 -9.85 -0.80 -14.86
C SER A 285 -9.81 -0.33 -16.32
N VAL A 286 -9.17 -1.07 -17.23
CA VAL A 286 -9.13 -0.73 -18.67
C VAL A 286 -10.48 -0.97 -19.32
N GLU A 287 -11.12 -2.11 -19.05
CA GLU A 287 -12.45 -2.44 -19.57
C GLU A 287 -13.49 -1.39 -19.13
N ALA A 288 -13.55 -1.09 -17.83
CA ALA A 288 -14.48 -0.09 -17.30
C ALA A 288 -14.27 1.32 -17.87
N ARG A 289 -13.01 1.75 -18.07
CA ARG A 289 -12.70 3.03 -18.72
C ARG A 289 -13.15 3.05 -20.18
N GLY A 290 -13.02 1.94 -20.90
CA GLY A 290 -13.54 1.79 -22.26
C GLY A 290 -15.06 1.96 -22.34
N GLU A 291 -15.77 1.65 -21.26
CA GLU A 291 -17.22 1.86 -21.10
C GLU A 291 -17.60 3.24 -20.53
N GLY A 292 -16.62 4.11 -20.29
CA GLY A 292 -16.85 5.47 -19.78
C GLY A 292 -16.89 5.58 -18.25
N TYR A 293 -16.47 4.56 -17.51
CA TYR A 293 -16.35 4.58 -16.05
C TYR A 293 -14.89 4.75 -15.61
N PRO A 294 -14.50 5.90 -15.03
CA PRO A 294 -13.11 6.14 -14.60
C PRO A 294 -12.60 5.22 -13.48
N THR A 295 -13.52 4.64 -12.71
CA THR A 295 -13.23 3.72 -11.59
C THR A 295 -14.31 2.65 -11.45
N VAL A 296 -13.98 1.60 -10.69
CA VAL A 296 -14.87 0.49 -10.38
C VAL A 296 -15.02 0.30 -8.88
N LEU A 297 -16.20 -0.15 -8.45
CA LEU A 297 -16.51 -0.58 -7.09
C LEU A 297 -16.58 -2.12 -7.05
N TYR A 298 -15.82 -2.72 -6.13
CA TYR A 298 -15.84 -4.16 -5.92
C TYR A 298 -16.82 -4.58 -4.83
N LEU A 299 -17.34 -5.79 -5.00
CA LEU A 299 -18.09 -6.51 -4.01
C LEU A 299 -17.24 -7.63 -3.42
N ASP A 300 -17.67 -8.14 -2.28
CA ASP A 300 -17.04 -9.26 -1.62
C ASP A 300 -17.00 -10.50 -2.54
N ALA A 301 -15.87 -11.19 -2.53
CA ALA A 301 -15.66 -12.32 -3.43
C ALA A 301 -16.47 -13.58 -3.07
N ALA A 302 -17.00 -13.67 -1.85
CA ALA A 302 -17.66 -14.88 -1.36
C ALA A 302 -19.13 -14.93 -1.78
N THR A 303 -19.85 -13.83 -1.61
CA THR A 303 -21.30 -13.73 -1.82
C THR A 303 -21.68 -12.69 -2.87
N LYS A 304 -20.75 -11.83 -3.31
CA LYS A 304 -21.00 -10.78 -4.32
C LYS A 304 -22.16 -9.87 -3.93
N SER A 305 -22.28 -9.57 -2.63
CA SER A 305 -23.44 -8.89 -2.06
C SER A 305 -23.06 -7.76 -1.11
N TYR A 306 -21.82 -7.72 -0.63
CA TYR A 306 -21.33 -6.67 0.26
C TYR A 306 -20.34 -5.77 -0.46
N ILE A 307 -20.48 -4.46 -0.25
CA ILE A 307 -19.58 -3.45 -0.80
C ILE A 307 -18.21 -3.58 -0.13
N GLU A 308 -17.14 -3.51 -0.93
CA GLU A 308 -15.76 -3.50 -0.42
C GLU A 308 -15.06 -2.16 -0.67
N GLU A 309 -14.36 -2.03 -1.81
CA GLU A 309 -13.54 -0.86 -2.11
C GLU A 309 -13.67 -0.49 -3.59
N PHE A 310 -13.48 0.79 -3.88
CA PHE A 310 -13.15 1.20 -5.24
C PHE A 310 -11.74 0.72 -5.56
N SER A 311 -11.46 0.37 -6.82
CA SER A 311 -10.15 -0.12 -7.33
C SER A 311 -8.94 0.16 -6.40
N VAL A 312 -8.59 1.44 -6.19
CA VAL A 312 -7.47 1.87 -5.33
C VAL A 312 -7.87 2.80 -4.16
N ALA A 313 -9.16 2.86 -3.81
CA ALA A 313 -9.72 3.76 -2.79
C ALA A 313 -10.82 3.09 -1.95
N ASN A 314 -10.92 3.41 -0.66
CA ASN A 314 -12.01 2.86 0.16
C ASN A 314 -13.35 3.52 -0.20
N PHE A 315 -14.44 2.80 0.02
CA PHE A 315 -15.80 3.32 -0.10
C PHE A 315 -16.18 4.15 1.13
N VAL A 316 -16.90 5.25 0.90
CA VAL A 316 -17.56 6.07 1.92
C VAL A 316 -18.97 6.38 1.43
N GLY A 317 -19.96 6.16 2.29
CA GLY A 317 -21.35 6.58 2.06
C GLY A 317 -21.83 7.48 3.20
N ILE A 318 -22.56 8.54 2.87
CA ILE A 318 -23.20 9.44 3.83
C ILE A 318 -24.71 9.22 3.78
N LYS A 319 -25.33 9.04 4.95
CA LYS A 319 -26.80 9.02 5.12
C LYS A 319 -27.24 10.13 6.06
N TYR A 320 -28.34 10.82 5.81
CA TYR A 320 -28.93 11.75 6.77
C TYR A 320 -30.02 11.03 7.58
N ALA A 321 -29.80 10.84 8.89
CA ALA A 321 -30.79 10.18 9.74
C ALA A 321 -32.12 10.97 9.74
N THR A 322 -33.21 10.29 9.42
CA THR A 322 -34.52 10.91 9.13
C THR A 322 -35.19 11.60 10.32
N LYS A 323 -34.78 11.28 11.56
CA LYS A 323 -35.38 11.86 12.79
C LYS A 323 -34.60 13.03 13.37
N ASP A 324 -33.26 13.02 13.28
CA ASP A 324 -32.39 14.00 13.94
C ASP A 324 -31.55 14.84 12.97
N ARG A 325 -31.68 14.62 11.65
CA ARG A 325 -30.84 15.20 10.57
C ARG A 325 -29.33 15.01 10.73
N LYS A 326 -28.87 14.27 11.74
CA LYS A 326 -27.47 13.97 11.97
C LYS A 326 -26.95 13.09 10.84
N ALA A 327 -25.85 13.49 10.23
CA ALA A 327 -25.24 12.71 9.15
C ALA A 327 -24.52 11.49 9.72
N VAL A 328 -24.59 10.37 8.99
CA VAL A 328 -23.97 9.10 9.32
C VAL A 328 -22.94 8.79 8.25
N TYR A 329 -21.67 8.72 8.65
CA TYR A 329 -20.55 8.28 7.83
C TYR A 329 -20.47 6.75 7.89
N VAL A 330 -20.67 6.07 6.77
CA VAL A 330 -20.63 4.61 6.69
C VAL A 330 -19.48 4.16 5.79
N THR A 331 -18.68 3.21 6.27
CA THR A 331 -17.62 2.56 5.50
C THR A 331 -17.63 1.05 5.74
N PRO A 332 -17.30 0.21 4.73
CA PRO A 332 -17.23 -1.23 4.89
C PRO A 332 -16.21 -1.68 5.95
N ASP A 333 -16.52 -2.77 6.66
CA ASP A 333 -15.60 -3.46 7.57
C ASP A 333 -15.45 -4.93 7.18
N THR A 334 -14.46 -5.21 6.32
CA THR A 334 -14.12 -6.58 5.93
C THR A 334 -12.60 -6.79 5.96
N ASN A 335 -12.19 -8.05 6.14
CA ASN A 335 -10.77 -8.43 6.21
C ASN A 335 -10.08 -8.55 4.82
N THR A 336 -10.80 -8.20 3.76
CA THR A 336 -10.34 -8.18 2.37
C THR A 336 -9.95 -6.78 1.91
N ILE A 337 -10.46 -5.75 2.57
CA ILE A 337 -10.22 -4.34 2.24
C ILE A 337 -8.89 -3.86 2.81
N LEU A 338 -8.16 -3.08 2.02
CA LEU A 338 -7.00 -2.38 2.50
C LEU A 338 -7.45 -1.23 3.41
N ARG A 339 -7.09 -1.30 4.71
CA ARG A 339 -7.41 -0.22 5.66
C ARG A 339 -6.73 1.09 5.25
N SER A 340 -7.51 2.05 4.77
CA SER A 340 -7.01 3.35 4.33
C SER A 340 -6.78 4.28 5.51
N ILE A 341 -5.54 4.77 5.63
CA ILE A 341 -5.19 5.83 6.59
C ILE A 341 -6.05 7.06 6.34
N THR A 342 -6.30 7.43 5.09
CA THR A 342 -7.16 8.58 4.75
C THR A 342 -8.58 8.37 5.28
N ASN A 343 -9.13 7.15 5.17
CA ASN A 343 -10.46 6.85 5.69
C ASN A 343 -10.49 6.92 7.23
N ASP A 344 -9.45 6.40 7.89
CA ASP A 344 -9.32 6.51 9.35
C ASP A 344 -9.30 7.98 9.81
N LEU A 345 -8.54 8.85 9.12
CA LEU A 345 -8.49 10.28 9.44
C LEU A 345 -9.80 11.01 9.12
N LEU A 346 -10.50 10.64 8.04
CA LEU A 346 -11.80 11.23 7.69
C LEU A 346 -12.88 10.86 8.70
N MET A 347 -12.87 9.62 9.20
CA MET A 347 -13.76 9.22 10.29
C MET A 347 -13.47 9.98 11.58
N GLU A 348 -12.19 10.19 11.93
CA GLU A 348 -11.82 11.01 13.09
C GLU A 348 -12.24 12.47 12.92
N LEU A 349 -12.15 13.00 11.70
CA LEU A 349 -12.65 14.35 11.38
C LEU A 349 -14.18 14.44 11.46
N ALA A 350 -14.89 13.42 10.97
CA ALA A 350 -16.35 13.36 10.94
C ALA A 350 -16.97 13.42 12.35
N THR A 351 -16.28 12.91 13.38
CA THR A 351 -16.77 12.94 14.77
C THR A 351 -16.49 14.24 15.50
N THR A 352 -15.74 15.18 14.90
CA THR A 352 -15.46 16.47 15.54
C THR A 352 -16.74 17.30 15.72
N PRO A 353 -16.77 18.26 16.67
CA PRO A 353 -17.93 19.14 16.86
C PRO A 353 -18.35 19.94 15.62
N GLU A 354 -17.45 20.13 14.65
CA GLU A 354 -17.71 20.84 13.40
C GLU A 354 -18.61 20.04 12.45
N PHE A 355 -18.46 18.72 12.42
CA PHE A 355 -19.25 17.83 11.56
C PHE A 355 -20.34 17.09 12.34
N ASP A 356 -20.09 16.79 13.61
CA ASP A 356 -20.96 16.04 14.52
C ASP A 356 -21.64 14.85 13.80
N MET A 357 -20.86 13.97 13.20
CA MET A 357 -21.39 12.81 12.48
C MET A 357 -21.32 11.55 13.34
N ILE A 358 -22.25 10.63 13.11
CA ILE A 358 -22.14 9.25 13.59
C ILE A 358 -21.24 8.49 12.61
N VAL A 359 -20.27 7.72 13.11
CA VAL A 359 -19.40 6.89 12.27
C VAL A 359 -19.76 5.42 12.45
N GLU A 360 -20.09 4.75 11.34
CA GLU A 360 -20.36 3.32 11.26
C GLU A 360 -19.34 2.62 10.35
N ARG A 361 -18.52 1.77 10.94
CA ARG A 361 -17.66 0.83 10.22
C ARG A 361 -18.30 -0.56 10.31
N ARG A 362 -18.94 -1.01 9.23
CA ARG A 362 -19.74 -2.26 9.21
C ARG A 362 -19.85 -2.82 7.79
N PRO A 363 -20.21 -4.11 7.60
CA PRO A 363 -20.64 -4.61 6.30
C PRO A 363 -21.79 -3.76 5.74
N ILE A 364 -21.74 -3.49 4.43
CA ILE A 364 -22.76 -2.73 3.70
C ILE A 364 -23.31 -3.62 2.60
N HIS A 365 -24.59 -3.96 2.67
CA HIS A 365 -25.22 -4.73 1.60
C HIS A 365 -25.38 -3.85 0.35
N ILE A 366 -25.25 -4.42 -0.84
CA ILE A 366 -25.36 -3.66 -2.10
C ILE A 366 -26.70 -2.94 -2.26
N ASP A 367 -27.78 -3.49 -1.69
CA ASP A 367 -29.10 -2.85 -1.74
C ASP A 367 -29.14 -1.53 -0.97
N GLU A 368 -28.24 -1.32 0.01
CA GLU A 368 -28.12 -0.05 0.73
C GLU A 368 -27.57 1.07 -0.16
N LEU A 369 -27.09 0.79 -1.38
CA LEU A 369 -26.65 1.83 -2.32
C LEU A 369 -27.72 2.89 -2.60
N ALA A 370 -29.00 2.50 -2.56
CA ALA A 370 -30.13 3.41 -2.74
C ALA A 370 -30.45 4.27 -1.51
N GLU A 371 -29.86 3.95 -0.35
CA GLU A 371 -30.12 4.63 0.92
C GLU A 371 -29.07 5.72 1.23
N PHE A 372 -27.98 5.80 0.47
CA PHE A 372 -26.98 6.84 0.63
C PHE A 372 -27.39 8.12 -0.10
N ASP A 373 -27.20 9.25 0.58
CA ASP A 373 -27.42 10.58 0.02
C ASP A 373 -26.18 11.07 -0.75
N GLU A 374 -24.98 10.69 -0.29
CA GLU A 374 -23.71 11.00 -0.94
C GLU A 374 -22.78 9.78 -0.90
N VAL A 375 -21.98 9.57 -1.95
CA VAL A 375 -20.99 8.49 -2.01
C VAL A 375 -19.64 9.04 -2.50
N ALA A 376 -18.55 8.55 -1.90
CA ALA A 376 -17.18 8.86 -2.31
C ALA A 376 -16.27 7.63 -2.28
N GLY A 377 -15.24 7.67 -3.13
CA GLY A 377 -13.99 6.94 -2.89
C GLY A 377 -13.02 7.79 -2.07
N CYS A 378 -12.23 7.21 -1.17
CA CYS A 378 -11.21 7.94 -0.40
C CYS A 378 -9.84 7.24 -0.34
N GLY A 379 -8.76 8.03 -0.36
CA GLY A 379 -7.38 7.55 -0.34
C GLY A 379 -6.33 8.63 -0.61
N THR A 380 -5.05 8.35 -0.33
CA THR A 380 -3.96 9.35 -0.31
C THR A 380 -3.85 10.20 -1.59
N ALA A 381 -4.07 9.61 -2.77
CA ALA A 381 -3.84 10.27 -4.05
C ALA A 381 -4.74 11.51 -4.23
N VAL A 382 -6.02 11.39 -3.90
CA VAL A 382 -7.05 12.40 -4.18
C VAL A 382 -7.79 12.86 -2.93
N VAL A 383 -7.50 12.26 -1.76
CA VAL A 383 -8.23 12.39 -0.50
C VAL A 383 -9.64 11.84 -0.59
N MET A 384 -10.52 12.49 -1.35
CA MET A 384 -11.87 12.02 -1.66
C MET A 384 -12.18 12.22 -3.15
N THR A 385 -13.05 11.38 -3.70
CA THR A 385 -13.60 11.49 -5.04
C THR A 385 -15.10 11.26 -4.94
N GLY A 386 -15.89 12.30 -5.16
CA GLY A 386 -17.35 12.19 -5.19
C GLY A 386 -17.82 11.26 -6.30
N ILE A 387 -18.90 10.53 -6.05
CA ILE A 387 -19.53 9.63 -7.01
C ILE A 387 -20.93 10.17 -7.28
N LYS A 388 -21.19 10.60 -8.52
CA LYS A 388 -22.54 11.04 -8.93
C LYS A 388 -23.43 9.86 -9.34
N SER A 389 -22.83 8.73 -9.70
CA SER A 389 -23.60 7.52 -9.98
C SER A 389 -22.80 6.22 -9.85
N LEU A 390 -23.51 5.16 -9.47
CA LEU A 390 -23.04 3.79 -9.50
C LEU A 390 -23.93 2.96 -10.43
N THR A 391 -23.36 2.39 -11.47
CA THR A 391 -24.06 1.44 -12.34
C THR A 391 -23.78 0.02 -11.85
N TYR A 392 -24.82 -0.74 -11.52
CA TYR A 392 -24.73 -2.16 -11.23
C TYR A 392 -25.69 -2.94 -12.14
N LYS A 393 -25.12 -3.74 -13.05
CA LYS A 393 -25.89 -4.44 -14.10
C LYS A 393 -26.75 -3.42 -14.87
N ASN A 394 -28.07 -3.57 -14.84
CA ASN A 394 -29.02 -2.69 -15.54
C ASN A 394 -29.58 -1.57 -14.64
N GLN A 395 -29.11 -1.44 -13.40
CA GLN A 395 -29.55 -0.43 -12.45
C GLN A 395 -28.50 0.66 -12.30
N LYS A 396 -28.94 1.92 -12.28
CA LYS A 396 -28.09 3.09 -12.04
C LYS A 396 -28.56 3.82 -10.79
N PHE A 397 -27.77 3.78 -9.73
CA PHE A 397 -27.94 4.59 -8.53
C PHE A 397 -27.36 5.98 -8.80
N LYS A 398 -28.10 7.04 -8.46
CA LYS A 398 -27.68 8.43 -8.68
C LYS A 398 -27.64 9.14 -7.32
N TYR A 399 -26.65 10.01 -7.17
CA TYR A 399 -26.44 10.83 -5.98
C TYR A 399 -26.40 12.29 -6.43
N ASP A 400 -27.32 13.10 -5.87
CA ASP A 400 -27.52 14.48 -6.32
C ASP A 400 -26.62 15.49 -5.57
N SER A 401 -25.88 15.03 -4.55
CA SER A 401 -25.03 15.87 -3.71
C SER A 401 -23.66 15.24 -3.43
N ILE A 402 -22.68 16.11 -3.21
CA ILE A 402 -21.39 15.80 -2.60
C ILE A 402 -21.01 16.85 -1.54
N ASP A 403 -22.00 17.50 -0.93
CA ASP A 403 -21.77 18.66 -0.05
C ASP A 403 -21.01 18.30 1.23
N THR A 404 -21.44 17.26 1.93
CA THR A 404 -20.73 16.78 3.14
C THR A 404 -19.36 16.22 2.78
N ILE A 405 -19.27 15.45 1.70
CA ILE A 405 -18.00 14.96 1.14
C ILE A 405 -17.04 16.13 0.87
N SER A 406 -17.54 17.21 0.27
CA SER A 406 -16.72 18.38 -0.10
C SER A 406 -16.24 19.13 1.13
N LYS A 407 -17.09 19.33 2.14
CA LYS A 407 -16.69 19.94 3.41
C LYS A 407 -15.62 19.13 4.14
N LEU A 408 -15.78 17.80 4.21
CA LEU A 408 -14.77 16.90 4.79
C LEU A 408 -13.44 17.00 4.03
N TYR A 409 -13.49 16.97 2.69
CA TYR A 409 -12.32 17.14 1.84
C TYR A 409 -11.62 18.48 2.08
N GLU A 410 -12.36 19.59 2.07
CA GLU A 410 -11.83 20.93 2.25
C GLU A 410 -11.17 21.09 3.61
N LYS A 411 -11.84 20.66 4.69
CA LYS A 411 -11.29 20.71 6.03
C LYS A 411 -10.04 19.85 6.17
N TYR A 412 -10.08 18.62 5.65
CA TYR A 412 -8.90 17.75 5.63
C TYR A 412 -7.72 18.42 4.91
N ARG A 413 -7.95 19.00 3.72
CA ARG A 413 -6.92 19.70 2.95
C ARG A 413 -6.42 20.96 3.65
N ALA A 414 -7.29 21.71 4.30
CA ALA A 414 -6.92 22.89 5.09
C ALA A 414 -5.93 22.50 6.20
N ILE A 415 -6.16 21.38 6.89
CA ILE A 415 -5.20 20.88 7.89
C ILE A 415 -3.90 20.41 7.22
N GLN A 416 -3.97 19.68 6.09
CA GLN A 416 -2.77 19.23 5.35
C GLN A 416 -1.82 20.37 4.97
N PHE A 417 -2.38 21.52 4.58
CA PHE A 417 -1.60 22.68 4.16
C PHE A 417 -1.34 23.68 5.29
N GLY A 418 -1.83 23.42 6.51
CA GLY A 418 -1.69 24.35 7.63
C GLY A 418 -2.54 25.62 7.50
N ASP A 419 -3.57 25.62 6.65
CA ASP A 419 -4.60 26.67 6.60
C ASP A 419 -5.54 26.57 7.81
N ALA A 420 -5.65 25.37 8.39
CA ALA A 420 -6.33 25.09 9.64
C ALA A 420 -5.37 24.40 10.63
N PRO A 421 -5.56 24.56 11.95
CA PRO A 421 -4.69 23.93 12.94
C PRO A 421 -4.81 22.40 12.90
N ASP A 422 -3.66 21.73 12.97
CA ASP A 422 -3.58 20.28 13.13
C ASP A 422 -3.67 19.90 14.61
N THR A 423 -4.88 19.87 15.16
CA THR A 423 -5.15 19.47 16.54
C THR A 423 -4.96 17.98 16.80
N PHE A 424 -4.80 17.18 15.74
CA PHE A 424 -4.62 15.73 15.81
C PHE A 424 -3.16 15.30 15.74
N ASN A 425 -2.26 16.24 15.42
CA ASN A 425 -0.82 15.99 15.25
C ASN A 425 -0.53 14.93 14.17
N TRP A 426 -1.27 15.00 13.05
CA TRP A 426 -1.08 14.12 11.89
C TRP A 426 0.14 14.51 11.04
N GLY A 427 0.48 15.80 10.98
CA GLY A 427 1.59 16.34 10.20
C GLY A 427 2.91 16.35 10.98
N LYS A 428 3.97 15.81 10.38
CA LYS A 428 5.33 15.87 10.93
C LYS A 428 6.21 16.78 10.08
N VAL A 429 6.86 17.77 10.71
CA VAL A 429 7.78 18.67 10.00
C VAL A 429 8.95 17.88 9.40
N CYS A 430 9.24 18.12 8.12
CA CYS A 430 10.43 17.63 7.45
C CYS A 430 11.63 18.48 7.90
N PRO A 431 12.68 17.86 8.46
CA PRO A 431 13.91 18.57 8.79
C PRO A 431 14.68 18.98 7.53
N ASP A 432 15.60 19.94 7.69
CA ASP A 432 16.56 20.30 6.65
C ASP A 432 17.55 19.16 6.40
N LEU A 433 18.06 19.04 5.18
CA LEU A 433 18.99 17.98 4.80
C LEU A 433 20.27 17.96 5.67
N SER A 434 20.73 19.12 6.13
CA SER A 434 21.91 19.23 7.00
C SER A 434 21.68 18.79 8.44
N SER A 435 20.43 18.61 8.85
CA SER A 435 20.03 18.22 10.21
C SER A 435 19.64 16.73 10.32
N LEU A 436 19.49 16.09 9.18
CA LEU A 436 19.42 14.65 9.02
C LEU A 436 20.84 14.07 9.16
#